data_AF-A0A0Z8B7G7-F1
#
_entry.id   AF-A0A0Z8B7G7-F1
#
_cell.length_a   1.000
_cell.length_b   1.000
_cell.length_c   1.000
_cell.angle_alpha   90.00
_cell.angle_beta   90.00
_cell.angle_gamma   90.00
#
_symmetry.space_group_name_H-M   'P 1'
#
loop_
_entity.id
_entity.type
_entity.pdbx_description
1 polymer ?
#
loop_
_entity_poly.entity_id
_entity_poly.type
_entity_poly.pdbx_seq_one_letter_code
_entity_poly.pdbx_strand_id
1 'polypeptide(L)'
;MELIQGKDLVVFFRRVIDQKKQDAGKVRFQVEHTINSEKEVETTITKDGVVNSITDGETSGDFTSLAYRENVDTVNMWHEMRKWYLAKDKVEVWQVDLGSKRQHEGKEVYDVDYYQGYFKNFEISAPSDDKVELSYEMTMDGNGVQAVDSLTTTQKAAVEAAQYDYHTLAKETEVSGSSV
;
A
#
# COMPACT_ATOMS: atom_id res chain seq x y z
N MET A 1 11.69 5.19 21.97
CA MET A 1 10.50 4.41 21.58
C MET A 1 9.54 5.43 21.00
N GLU A 2 9.30 5.34 19.70
CA GLU A 2 8.42 6.24 18.96
C GLU A 2 7.15 5.47 18.59
N LEU A 3 6.01 6.15 18.60
CA LEU A 3 4.75 5.55 18.19
C LEU A 3 4.65 5.65 16.67
N ILE A 4 4.34 4.53 16.00
CA ILE A 4 4.06 4.52 14.56
C ILE A 4 2.72 5.24 14.34
N GLN A 5 2.68 6.24 13.46
CA GLN A 5 1.45 6.90 13.09
C GLN A 5 0.86 6.21 11.85
N GLY A 6 -0.47 6.10 11.76
CA GLY A 6 -1.13 5.46 10.61
C GLY A 6 -0.77 6.11 9.26
N LYS A 7 -0.47 7.42 9.25
CA LYS A 7 0.00 8.15 8.06
C LYS A 7 1.38 7.69 7.55
N ASP A 8 2.18 7.06 8.41
CA ASP A 8 3.53 6.60 8.09
C ASP A 8 3.50 5.21 7.45
N LEU A 9 2.41 4.46 7.65
CA LEU A 9 2.16 3.19 6.96
C LEU A 9 1.42 3.46 5.64
N VAL A 10 2.07 3.18 4.53
CA VAL A 10 1.50 3.38 3.20
C VAL A 10 1.57 2.11 2.37
N VAL A 11 0.56 1.90 1.52
CA VAL A 11 0.51 0.73 0.65
C VAL A 11 0.80 1.06 -0.81
N PHE A 12 1.59 0.20 -1.45
CA PHE A 12 1.87 0.21 -2.88
C PHE A 12 1.33 -1.06 -3.51
N PHE A 13 0.92 -0.97 -4.77
CA PHE A 13 0.39 -2.10 -5.53
C PHE A 13 1.12 -2.26 -6.87
N ARG A 14 1.17 -3.48 -7.37
CA ARG A 14 1.61 -3.77 -8.74
C ARG A 14 0.97 -5.06 -9.24
N ARG A 15 0.65 -5.13 -10.52
CA ARG A 15 0.29 -6.41 -11.14
C ARG A 15 1.53 -7.30 -11.27
N VAL A 16 1.43 -8.56 -10.86
CA VAL A 16 2.56 -9.51 -10.87
C VAL A 16 3.19 -9.65 -12.26
N ILE A 17 2.38 -9.66 -13.33
CA ILE A 17 2.89 -9.79 -14.70
C ILE A 17 3.77 -8.60 -15.15
N ASP A 18 3.67 -7.46 -14.48
CA ASP A 18 4.38 -6.23 -14.81
C ASP A 18 5.59 -5.98 -13.89
N GLN A 19 5.95 -6.96 -13.06
CA GLN A 19 7.13 -6.94 -12.18
C GLN A 19 8.43 -6.50 -12.86
N LYS A 20 8.59 -6.85 -14.13
CA LYS A 20 9.79 -6.55 -14.93
C LYS A 20 9.66 -5.31 -15.81
N LYS A 21 8.49 -4.65 -15.81
CA LYS A 21 8.15 -3.56 -16.73
C LYS A 21 7.98 -2.24 -16.01
N GLN A 22 7.49 -2.26 -14.77
CA GLN A 22 7.18 -1.05 -14.02
C GLN A 22 7.39 -1.22 -12.51
N ASP A 23 7.59 -0.09 -11.85
CA ASP A 23 7.64 0.01 -10.39
C ASP A 23 6.24 -0.14 -9.79
N ALA A 24 6.19 -0.42 -8.49
CA ALA A 24 4.92 -0.42 -7.75
C ALA A 24 4.38 1.01 -7.60
N GLY A 25 3.06 1.16 -7.77
CA GLY A 25 2.36 2.43 -7.68
C GLY A 25 1.66 2.61 -6.33
N LYS A 26 1.74 3.82 -5.77
CA LYS A 26 0.98 4.19 -4.57
C LYS A 26 -0.43 4.63 -4.96
N VAL A 27 -1.45 4.14 -4.26
CA VAL A 27 -2.80 4.72 -4.33
C VAL A 27 -2.79 6.05 -3.57
N ARG A 28 -3.17 7.16 -4.22
CA ARG A 28 -3.27 8.45 -3.54
C ARG A 28 -4.48 8.49 -2.61
N PHE A 29 -4.42 9.35 -1.59
CA PHE A 29 -5.51 9.56 -0.63
C PHE A 29 -5.98 8.28 0.07
N GLN A 30 -5.04 7.41 0.46
CA GLN A 30 -5.32 6.31 1.38
C GLN A 30 -5.85 6.87 2.70
N VAL A 31 -6.97 6.33 3.16
CA VAL A 31 -7.63 6.71 4.41
C VAL A 31 -7.20 5.75 5.50
N GLU A 32 -7.32 4.45 5.23
CA GLU A 32 -6.95 3.37 6.13
C GLU A 32 -6.63 2.10 5.35
N HIS A 33 -5.89 1.20 6.00
CA HIS A 33 -5.75 -0.19 5.58
C HIS A 33 -5.59 -1.08 6.80
N THR A 34 -6.06 -2.32 6.66
CA THR A 34 -5.88 -3.40 7.65
C THR A 34 -5.32 -4.61 6.93
N ILE A 35 -4.31 -5.25 7.52
CA ILE A 35 -3.87 -6.59 7.13
C ILE A 35 -4.15 -7.52 8.31
N ASN A 36 -4.92 -8.57 8.05
CA ASN A 36 -5.23 -9.61 9.03
C ASN A 36 -4.57 -10.91 8.57
N SER A 37 -3.77 -11.51 9.44
CA SER A 37 -3.15 -12.82 9.21
C SER A 37 -3.59 -13.77 10.32
N GLU A 38 -4.35 -14.80 9.94
CA GLU A 38 -4.85 -15.79 10.87
C GLU A 38 -3.87 -16.95 11.05
N LYS A 39 -3.91 -17.58 12.23
CA LYS A 39 -3.26 -18.86 12.52
C LYS A 39 -4.32 -19.82 13.02
N GLU A 40 -4.32 -21.02 12.48
CA GLU A 40 -5.17 -22.09 12.99
C GLU A 40 -4.41 -22.84 14.09
N VAL A 41 -5.09 -23.08 15.22
CA VAL A 41 -4.53 -23.79 16.36
C VAL A 41 -5.35 -25.04 16.63
N GLU A 42 -4.78 -26.19 16.31
CA GLU A 42 -5.36 -27.48 16.64
C GLU A 42 -4.82 -27.96 17.99
N THR A 43 -5.71 -28.15 18.96
CA THR A 43 -5.37 -28.63 20.30
C THR A 43 -5.73 -30.11 20.43
N THR A 44 -4.73 -30.96 20.60
CA THR A 44 -4.90 -32.39 20.87
C THR A 44 -4.65 -32.67 22.35
N ILE A 45 -5.70 -33.04 23.08
CA ILE A 45 -5.58 -33.46 24.49
C ILE A 45 -5.19 -34.93 24.52
N THR A 46 -3.97 -35.22 24.97
CA THR A 46 -3.47 -36.58 25.19
C THR A 46 -3.52 -36.93 26.67
N LYS A 47 -3.33 -38.22 27.00
CA LYS A 47 -3.24 -38.66 28.40
C LYS A 47 -1.99 -38.12 29.12
N ASP A 48 -0.99 -37.68 28.36
CA ASP A 48 0.28 -37.15 28.86
C ASP A 48 0.32 -35.62 28.88
N GLY A 49 -0.75 -34.97 28.43
CA GLY A 49 -0.87 -33.51 28.38
C GLY A 49 -1.44 -33.00 27.06
N VAL A 50 -1.53 -31.68 26.96
CA VAL A 50 -2.06 -30.99 25.79
C VAL A 50 -0.95 -30.74 24.78
N VAL A 51 -1.18 -31.09 23.51
CA VAL A 51 -0.29 -30.81 22.37
C VAL A 51 -0.99 -29.85 21.42
N ASN A 52 -0.34 -28.74 21.08
CA ASN A 52 -0.84 -27.77 20.11
C ASN A 52 -0.09 -27.92 18.78
N SER A 53 -0.83 -27.90 17.68
CA SER A 53 -0.32 -27.76 16.32
C SER A 53 -0.78 -26.41 15.78
N ILE A 54 0.15 -25.60 15.23
CA ILE A 54 -0.15 -24.28 14.69
C ILE A 54 0.11 -24.30 13.19
N THR A 55 -0.89 -23.96 12.40
CA THR A 55 -0.82 -23.85 10.94
C THR A 55 -1.19 -22.45 10.47
N ASP A 56 -0.78 -22.11 9.25
CA ASP A 56 -1.11 -20.83 8.63
C ASP A 56 -2.59 -20.81 8.23
N GLY A 57 -3.31 -19.78 8.63
CA GLY A 57 -4.69 -19.52 8.23
C GLY A 57 -4.77 -18.58 7.03
N GLU A 58 -5.94 -17.98 6.83
CA GLU A 58 -6.13 -17.00 5.76
C GLU A 58 -5.44 -15.67 6.10
N THR A 59 -4.88 -15.01 5.08
CA THR A 59 -4.45 -13.62 5.18
C THR A 59 -5.30 -12.77 4.25
N SER A 60 -5.83 -11.66 4.77
CA SER A 60 -6.65 -10.71 4.03
C SER A 60 -6.19 -9.28 4.25
N GLY A 61 -6.52 -8.41 3.29
CA GLY A 61 -6.29 -6.98 3.39
C GLY A 61 -7.52 -6.19 3.00
N ASP A 62 -7.88 -5.24 3.83
CA ASP A 62 -8.96 -4.28 3.61
C ASP A 62 -8.35 -2.89 3.46
N PHE A 63 -8.75 -2.16 2.41
CA PHE A 63 -8.13 -0.88 2.07
C PHE A 63 -9.18 0.13 1.63
N THR A 64 -9.01 1.37 2.09
CA THR A 64 -9.91 2.48 1.78
C THR A 64 -9.13 3.67 1.26
N SER A 65 -9.62 4.32 0.19
CA SER A 65 -9.01 5.52 -0.38
C SER A 65 -10.03 6.41 -1.08
N LEU A 66 -9.66 7.66 -1.36
CA LEU A 66 -10.49 8.57 -2.15
C LEU A 66 -10.12 8.51 -3.64
N ALA A 67 -11.14 8.50 -4.50
CA ALA A 67 -10.92 8.54 -5.94
C ALA A 67 -10.40 9.90 -6.40
N TYR A 68 -9.52 9.89 -7.40
CA TYR A 68 -8.93 11.08 -8.01
C TYR A 68 -8.90 10.96 -9.54
N ARG A 69 -8.82 12.12 -10.20
CA ARG A 69 -8.69 12.22 -11.67
C ARG A 69 -7.23 12.29 -12.07
N GLU A 70 -6.94 11.81 -13.27
CA GLU A 70 -5.61 11.97 -13.88
C GLU A 70 -5.30 13.46 -14.08
N ASN A 71 -4.06 13.82 -13.83
CA ASN A 71 -3.40 14.99 -14.40
C ASN A 71 -2.16 14.51 -15.15
N VAL A 72 -1.47 15.42 -15.85
CA VAL A 72 -0.38 15.10 -16.80
C VAL A 72 0.72 14.20 -16.18
N ASP A 73 0.88 14.23 -14.86
CA ASP A 73 1.92 13.51 -14.13
C ASP A 73 1.42 12.38 -13.21
N THR A 74 0.12 12.05 -13.22
CA THR A 74 -0.44 11.03 -12.30
C THR A 74 -1.11 9.88 -13.03
N VAL A 75 -0.52 8.69 -12.91
CA VAL A 75 -1.16 7.42 -13.27
C VAL A 75 -2.35 7.19 -12.32
N ASN A 76 -3.52 6.92 -12.88
CA ASN A 76 -4.70 6.62 -12.10
C ASN A 76 -4.66 5.20 -11.53
N MET A 77 -3.96 5.04 -10.42
CA MET A 77 -3.72 3.73 -9.84
C MET A 77 -5.01 2.96 -9.55
N TRP A 78 -6.07 3.65 -9.13
CA TRP A 78 -7.34 2.97 -8.83
C TRP A 78 -8.06 2.46 -10.08
N HIS A 79 -7.91 3.12 -11.24
CA HIS A 79 -8.41 2.58 -12.51
C HIS A 79 -7.65 1.31 -12.92
N GLU A 80 -6.33 1.30 -12.75
CA GLU A 80 -5.51 0.12 -13.03
C GLU A 80 -5.89 -1.04 -12.12
N MET A 81 -6.02 -0.80 -10.81
CA MET A 81 -6.47 -1.82 -9.86
C MET A 81 -7.87 -2.36 -10.21
N ARG A 82 -8.79 -1.50 -10.64
CA ARG A 82 -10.11 -1.94 -11.11
C ARG A 82 -10.01 -2.82 -12.36
N LYS A 83 -9.10 -2.53 -13.30
CA LYS A 83 -8.83 -3.41 -14.45
C LYS A 83 -8.28 -4.75 -13.99
N TRP A 84 -7.33 -4.76 -13.07
CA TRP A 84 -6.73 -5.98 -12.51
C TRP A 84 -7.75 -6.85 -11.79
N TYR A 85 -8.65 -6.22 -11.01
CA TYR A 85 -9.78 -6.90 -10.39
C TYR A 85 -10.70 -7.57 -11.42
N LEU A 86 -11.15 -6.82 -12.43
CA LEU A 86 -12.03 -7.35 -13.49
C LEU A 86 -11.36 -8.47 -14.30
N ALA A 87 -10.05 -8.40 -14.50
CA ALA A 87 -9.25 -9.40 -15.19
C ALA A 87 -8.84 -10.59 -14.30
N LYS A 88 -9.12 -10.53 -12.99
CA LYS A 88 -8.70 -11.54 -11.99
C LYS A 88 -7.19 -11.75 -11.97
N ASP A 89 -6.46 -10.65 -12.12
CA ASP A 89 -5.02 -10.66 -12.15
C ASP A 89 -4.43 -10.83 -10.75
N LYS A 90 -3.29 -11.50 -10.69
CA LYS A 90 -2.50 -11.57 -9.47
C LYS A 90 -1.80 -10.24 -9.22
N VAL A 91 -1.91 -9.74 -8.00
CA VAL A 91 -1.43 -8.42 -7.58
C VAL A 91 -0.47 -8.58 -6.40
N GLU A 92 0.53 -7.72 -6.37
CA GLU A 92 1.49 -7.55 -5.28
C GLU A 92 1.10 -6.34 -4.44
N VAL A 93 1.30 -6.44 -3.13
CA VAL A 93 1.10 -5.38 -2.15
C VAL A 93 2.35 -5.23 -1.31
N TRP A 94 2.78 -3.99 -1.10
CA TRP A 94 3.81 -3.64 -0.13
C TRP A 94 3.21 -2.67 0.87
N GLN A 95 3.24 -3.01 2.15
CA GLN A 95 3.03 -2.07 3.24
C GLN A 95 4.39 -1.56 3.69
N VAL A 96 4.60 -0.25 3.59
CA VAL A 96 5.89 0.40 3.85
C VAL A 96 5.74 1.30 5.07
N ASP A 97 6.61 1.13 6.06
CA ASP A 97 6.74 2.06 7.19
C ASP A 97 7.71 3.19 6.83
N LEU A 98 7.17 4.35 6.47
CA LEU A 98 7.95 5.55 6.16
C LEU A 98 8.72 6.12 7.36
N GLY A 99 8.26 5.83 8.59
CA GLY A 99 8.92 6.22 9.83
C GLY A 99 10.18 5.39 10.12
N SER A 100 10.25 4.16 9.62
CA SER A 100 11.42 3.27 9.76
C SER A 100 12.65 3.67 8.93
N LYS A 101 12.55 4.81 8.22
CA LYS A 101 13.56 5.39 7.33
C LYS A 101 14.95 5.37 7.95
N ARG A 102 15.88 4.68 7.29
CA ARG A 102 17.29 4.61 7.71
C ARG A 102 18.24 4.49 6.53
N GLN A 103 19.53 4.74 6.78
CA GLN A 103 20.58 4.52 5.79
C GLN A 103 21.12 3.09 5.88
N HIS A 104 21.19 2.41 4.74
CA HIS A 104 21.81 1.10 4.59
C HIS A 104 22.59 1.07 3.28
N GLU A 105 23.88 0.76 3.34
CA GLU A 105 24.77 0.71 2.15
C GLU A 105 24.71 1.98 1.27
N GLY A 106 24.57 3.16 1.89
CA GLY A 106 24.50 4.44 1.19
C GLY A 106 23.16 4.72 0.51
N LYS A 107 22.12 3.92 0.79
CA LYS A 107 20.75 4.12 0.32
C LYS A 107 19.80 4.30 1.48
N GLU A 108 18.75 5.06 1.23
CA GLU A 108 17.62 5.19 2.14
C GLU A 108 16.69 3.99 1.98
N VAL A 109 16.44 3.29 3.08
CA VAL A 109 15.63 2.07 3.14
C VAL A 109 14.57 2.15 4.24
N TYR A 110 13.58 1.30 4.10
CA TYR A 110 12.37 1.21 4.93
C TYR A 110 12.08 -0.25 5.25
N ASP A 111 11.41 -0.50 6.36
CA ASP A 111 10.79 -1.79 6.67
C ASP A 111 9.53 -1.96 5.83
N VAL A 112 9.40 -3.15 5.23
CA VAL A 112 8.37 -3.45 4.24
C VAL A 112 7.80 -4.84 4.49
N ASP A 113 6.47 -4.93 4.57
CA ASP A 113 5.75 -6.20 4.51
C ASP A 113 5.20 -6.40 3.10
N TYR A 114 5.53 -7.54 2.48
CA TYR A 114 5.20 -7.87 1.10
C TYR A 114 4.22 -9.03 1.00
N TYR A 115 3.22 -8.88 0.14
CA TYR A 115 2.20 -9.89 -0.11
C TYR A 115 1.90 -10.03 -1.60
N GLN A 116 1.39 -11.18 -2.00
CA GLN A 116 0.76 -11.38 -3.30
C GLN A 116 -0.65 -11.95 -3.10
N GLY A 117 -1.55 -11.66 -4.02
CA GLY A 117 -2.91 -12.17 -3.92
C GLY A 117 -3.82 -11.67 -5.02
N TYR A 118 -5.11 -11.66 -4.73
CA TYR A 118 -6.16 -11.27 -5.67
C TYR A 118 -7.15 -10.34 -4.99
N PHE A 119 -7.65 -9.35 -5.74
CA PHE A 119 -8.79 -8.55 -5.29
C PHE A 119 -10.03 -9.45 -5.22
N LYS A 120 -10.67 -9.49 -4.05
CA LYS A 120 -11.92 -10.18 -3.76
C LYS A 120 -13.12 -9.26 -3.97
N ASN A 121 -12.97 -7.98 -3.61
CA ASN A 121 -14.00 -6.95 -3.73
C ASN A 121 -13.38 -5.63 -4.21
N PHE A 122 -14.14 -4.85 -4.96
CA PHE A 122 -13.77 -3.48 -5.36
C PHE A 122 -15.05 -2.65 -5.49
N GLU A 123 -15.28 -1.79 -4.51
CA GLU A 123 -16.46 -0.95 -4.37
C GLU A 123 -16.13 0.52 -4.66
N ILE A 124 -17.11 1.22 -5.25
CA ILE A 124 -17.06 2.66 -5.49
C ILE A 124 -18.33 3.26 -4.89
N SER A 125 -18.17 4.03 -3.81
CA SER A 125 -19.25 4.78 -3.18
C SER A 125 -19.18 6.24 -3.59
N ALA A 126 -20.28 6.79 -4.11
CA ALA A 126 -20.34 8.14 -4.67
C ALA A 126 -21.63 8.85 -4.24
N PRO A 127 -21.74 9.25 -2.95
CA PRO A 127 -22.88 10.02 -2.45
C PRO A 127 -22.93 11.42 -3.08
N SER A 128 -24.12 12.04 -3.10
CA SER A 128 -24.33 13.34 -3.75
C SER A 128 -23.67 14.53 -3.04
N ASP A 129 -23.32 14.37 -1.77
CA ASP A 129 -22.85 15.40 -0.85
C ASP A 129 -21.46 15.10 -0.25
N ASP A 130 -20.78 14.03 -0.70
CA ASP A 130 -19.42 13.69 -0.26
C ASP A 130 -18.51 13.31 -1.46
N LYS A 131 -17.25 13.04 -1.15
CA LYS A 131 -16.25 12.57 -2.11
C LYS A 131 -16.52 11.11 -2.49
N VAL A 132 -15.99 10.74 -3.66
CA VAL A 132 -16.03 9.34 -4.09
C VAL A 132 -15.01 8.53 -3.29
N GLU A 133 -15.49 7.52 -2.59
CA GLU A 133 -14.71 6.58 -1.79
C GLU A 133 -14.55 5.25 -2.53
N LEU A 134 -13.37 4.66 -2.37
CA LEU A 134 -12.98 3.39 -2.93
C LEU A 134 -12.65 2.44 -1.80
N SER A 135 -13.31 1.29 -1.77
CA SER A 135 -13.04 0.22 -0.81
C SER A 135 -12.68 -1.03 -1.59
N TYR A 136 -11.54 -1.65 -1.27
CA TYR A 136 -11.08 -2.85 -1.97
C TYR A 136 -10.51 -3.85 -0.98
N GLU A 137 -10.83 -5.11 -1.23
CA GLU A 137 -10.46 -6.24 -0.37
C GLU A 137 -9.58 -7.18 -1.17
N MET A 138 -8.53 -7.70 -0.53
CA MET A 138 -7.64 -8.70 -1.09
C MET A 138 -7.59 -9.95 -0.22
N THR A 139 -7.57 -11.11 -0.87
CA THR A 139 -7.08 -12.35 -0.26
C THR A 139 -5.62 -12.52 -0.65
N MET A 140 -4.77 -12.85 0.31
CA MET A 140 -3.32 -12.94 0.14
C MET A 140 -2.84 -14.39 0.27
N ASP A 141 -1.87 -14.73 -0.56
CA ASP A 141 -1.25 -16.05 -0.59
C ASP A 141 -0.19 -16.13 0.52
N GLY A 142 -0.39 -17.07 1.46
CA GLY A 142 0.55 -17.33 2.55
C GLY A 142 0.65 -16.18 3.56
N ASN A 143 1.77 -16.08 4.26
CA ASN A 143 1.95 -15.13 5.38
C ASN A 143 2.62 -13.80 4.98
N GLY A 144 2.86 -13.58 3.68
CA GLY A 144 3.73 -12.50 3.23
C GLY A 144 5.20 -12.66 3.62
N VAL A 145 6.00 -11.64 3.35
CA VAL A 145 7.45 -11.58 3.60
C VAL A 145 7.81 -10.23 4.19
N GLN A 146 8.50 -10.23 5.33
CA GLN A 146 9.08 -9.02 5.90
C GLN A 146 10.46 -8.78 5.28
N ALA A 147 10.70 -7.55 4.83
CA ALA A 147 11.90 -7.16 4.11
C ALA A 147 12.33 -5.72 4.43
N VAL A 148 13.49 -5.36 3.90
CA VAL A 148 14.00 -4.00 3.92
C VAL A 148 14.22 -3.58 2.47
N ASP A 149 13.61 -2.48 2.04
CA ASP A 149 13.67 -2.04 0.65
C ASP A 149 13.78 -0.51 0.53
N SER A 150 14.13 -0.04 -0.67
CA SER A 150 14.26 1.37 -1.01
C SER A 150 13.18 1.82 -1.99
N LEU A 151 12.71 3.06 -1.83
CA LEU A 151 11.79 3.67 -2.79
C LEU A 151 12.55 4.33 -3.95
N THR A 152 12.03 4.16 -5.18
CA THR A 152 12.53 4.88 -6.35
C THR A 152 12.20 6.38 -6.26
N THR A 153 12.86 7.22 -7.05
CA THR A 153 12.64 8.67 -7.04
C THR A 153 11.16 9.03 -7.25
N THR A 154 10.49 8.34 -8.17
CA THR A 154 9.06 8.54 -8.45
C THR A 154 8.18 8.13 -7.26
N GLN A 155 8.53 7.05 -6.58
CA GLN A 155 7.79 6.58 -5.40
C GLN A 155 7.95 7.55 -4.22
N LYS A 156 9.15 8.12 -4.02
CA LYS A 156 9.37 9.16 -3.03
C LYS A 156 8.53 10.41 -3.32
N ALA A 157 8.52 10.86 -4.57
CA ALA A 157 7.66 11.97 -4.98
C ALA A 157 6.17 11.68 -4.74
N ALA A 158 5.70 10.44 -4.95
CA ALA A 158 4.32 10.04 -4.66
C ALA A 158 3.99 9.98 -3.16
N VAL A 159 4.99 9.75 -2.31
CA VAL A 159 4.88 9.85 -0.85
C VAL A 159 4.81 11.33 -0.42
N GLU A 160 5.73 12.15 -0.93
CA GLU A 160 5.84 13.57 -0.60
C GLU A 160 4.64 14.39 -1.08
N ALA A 161 4.11 14.12 -2.28
CA ALA A 161 2.93 14.83 -2.81
C ALA A 161 1.63 14.62 -2.01
N ALA A 162 1.62 13.71 -1.02
CA ALA A 162 0.51 13.56 -0.07
C ALA A 162 0.65 14.47 1.17
N GLN A 163 1.85 15.00 1.41
CA GLN A 163 2.10 16.05 2.39
C GLN A 163 1.96 17.38 1.65
N TYR A 164 1.09 18.28 2.13
CA TYR A 164 0.91 19.59 1.53
C TYR A 164 2.27 20.25 1.27
N ASP A 165 2.55 20.62 0.02
CA ASP A 165 3.73 21.41 -0.32
C ASP A 165 3.74 22.64 0.59
N TYR A 166 4.81 22.78 1.39
CA TYR A 166 4.95 23.93 2.26
C TYR A 166 5.16 25.18 1.39
N HIS A 167 4.12 25.99 1.28
CA HIS A 167 4.19 27.34 0.72
C HIS A 167 4.79 28.28 1.77
N THR A 168 5.81 29.04 1.37
CA THR A 168 6.51 29.96 2.28
C THR A 168 5.56 31.03 2.84
N LEU A 169 5.83 31.51 4.06
CA LEU A 169 5.11 32.65 4.65
C LEU A 169 5.30 33.95 3.84
N ALA A 170 6.38 34.05 3.05
CA ALA A 170 6.60 35.17 2.15
C ALA A 170 5.69 35.07 0.92
N LYS A 171 5.32 36.22 0.33
CA LYS A 171 4.55 36.25 -0.91
C LYS A 171 5.29 35.46 -2.01
N GLU A 172 4.64 34.44 -2.55
CA GLU A 172 5.16 33.69 -3.68
C GLU A 172 5.15 34.60 -4.91
N THR A 173 6.32 34.83 -5.48
CA THR A 173 6.47 35.51 -6.76
C THR A 173 6.44 34.46 -7.86
N GLU A 174 5.52 34.62 -8.81
CA GLU A 174 5.39 33.76 -9.99
C GLU A 174 6.77 33.51 -10.61
N VAL A 175 7.21 32.24 -10.67
CA VAL A 175 8.39 31.85 -11.44
C VAL A 175 7.97 31.77 -12.90
N SER A 176 8.26 32.84 -13.65
CA SER A 176 8.29 32.81 -15.10
C SER A 176 9.56 32.09 -15.59
N GLY A 177 9.39 30.85 -16.06
CA GLY A 177 10.01 30.37 -17.30
C GLY A 177 11.45 29.83 -17.31
N SER A 178 11.57 28.77 -18.12
CA SER A 178 12.70 28.38 -18.98
C SER A 178 13.76 27.42 -18.45
N SER A 179 13.61 26.19 -18.97
CA SER A 179 14.64 25.27 -19.43
C SER A 179 16.00 25.88 -19.75
N VAL A 180 17.03 25.17 -19.29
CA VAL A 180 18.32 25.01 -19.98
C VAL A 180 18.54 23.53 -20.21
#